data_AF-D1QMP8-F1
#
_entry.id   AF-D1QMP8-F1
#
_cell.length_a   1.000
_cell.length_b   1.000
_cell.length_c   1.000
_cell.angle_alpha   90.00
_cell.angle_beta   90.00
_cell.angle_gamma   90.00
#
_symmetry.space_group_name_H-M   'P 1'
#
loop_
_entity.id
_entity.type
_entity.pdbx_description
1 polymer ?
#
loop_
_entity_poly.entity_id
_entity_poly.type
_entity_poly.pdbx_seq_one_letter_code
_entity_poly.pdbx_strand_id
1 'polypeptide(L)' 'MHARHVGNALRGLSDEAIPCHRVVNSAGRLAPNWPEQRQLLESEGVLFKPNGNVDLKQAQWEITAFSEP' A
#
# COMPACT_ATOMS: atom_id res chain seq x y z
N MET A 1 15.10 -6.07 8.40
CA MET A 1 14.39 -6.25 9.69
C MET A 1 13.79 -4.92 10.17
N HIS A 2 12.96 -4.23 9.35
CA HIS A 2 12.39 -2.90 9.68
C HIS A 2 10.92 -2.69 9.23
N ALA A 3 10.28 -3.68 8.61
CA ALA A 3 8.91 -3.53 8.07
C ALA A 3 7.88 -3.16 9.15
N ARG A 4 8.07 -3.64 10.39
CA ARG A 4 7.19 -3.30 11.53
C ARG A 4 7.36 -1.84 11.98
N HIS A 5 8.54 -1.25 11.84
CA HIS A 5 8.76 0.15 12.22
C HIS A 5 8.05 1.12 11.28
N VAL A 6 8.02 0.82 9.97
CA VAL A 6 7.28 1.63 8.99
C VAL A 6 5.78 1.59 9.28
N GLY A 7 5.21 0.40 9.50
CA GLY A 7 3.80 0.26 9.86
C GLY A 7 3.43 0.97 11.17
N ASN A 8 4.32 1.00 12.15
CA ASN A 8 4.11 1.73 13.40
C ASN A 8 4.19 3.26 13.22
N ALA A 9 5.14 3.75 12.41
CA ALA A 9 5.25 5.17 12.11
C ALA A 9 4.02 5.71 11.37
N LEU A 10 3.46 4.92 10.44
CA LEU A 10 2.28 5.32 9.67
C LEU A 10 0.97 5.27 10.47
N ARG A 11 0.88 4.46 11.53
CA ARG A 11 -0.36 4.28 12.30
C ARG A 11 -0.83 5.54 13.03
N GLY A 12 0.09 6.45 13.36
CA GLY A 12 -0.22 7.69 14.09
C GLY A 12 -0.41 8.92 13.22
N LEU A 13 -0.28 8.77 11.89
CA LEU A 13 -0.41 9.89 10.96
C LEU A 13 -1.87 10.01 10.53
N SER A 14 -2.49 11.13 10.91
CA SER A 14 -3.81 11.56 10.42
C SER A 14 -3.70 12.65 9.35
N ASP A 15 -2.48 12.93 8.89
CA ASP A 15 -2.24 13.88 7.80
C ASP A 15 -2.64 13.26 6.47
N GLU A 16 -3.73 13.76 5.89
CA GLU A 16 -4.28 13.33 4.60
C GLU A 16 -3.29 13.56 3.45
N ALA A 17 -2.28 14.43 3.62
CA ALA A 17 -1.22 14.64 2.65
C ALA A 17 -0.29 13.42 2.51
N ILE A 18 -0.28 12.52 3.50
CA ILE A 18 0.55 11.32 3.48
C ILE A 18 -0.33 10.15 3.00
N PRO A 19 -0.11 9.60 1.79
CA PRO A 19 -0.93 8.53 1.23
C PRO A 19 -0.58 7.18 1.85
N CYS A 20 -0.79 7.04 3.16
CA CYS A 20 -0.47 5.84 3.92
C CYS A 20 -1.32 4.64 3.48
N HIS A 21 -2.47 4.87 2.81
CA HIS A 21 -3.32 3.83 2.23
C HIS A 21 -2.63 3.07 1.10
N ARG A 22 -1.61 3.66 0.45
CA ARG A 22 -0.80 3.00 -0.58
C ARG A 22 0.14 1.94 -0.03
N VAL A 23 0.38 1.93 1.28
CA VAL A 23 1.29 0.97 1.91
C VAL A 23 0.52 -0.28 2.34
N VAL A 24 0.85 -1.40 1.70
CA VAL A 24 0.36 -2.74 2.05
C VAL A 24 1.52 -3.63 2.46
N ASN A 25 1.24 -4.77 3.09
CA ASN A 25 2.31 -5.69 3.46
C ASN A 25 2.90 -6.43 2.24
N SER A 26 3.97 -7.19 2.45
CA SER A 26 4.66 -7.93 1.38
C SER A 26 3.80 -9.00 0.68
N ALA A 27 2.65 -9.38 1.25
CA ALA A 27 1.70 -10.31 0.63
C ALA A 27 0.57 -9.58 -0.13
N GLY A 28 0.57 -8.24 -0.13
CA GLY A 28 -0.50 -7.41 -0.68
C GLY A 28 -1.73 -7.32 0.21
N ARG A 29 -1.65 -7.75 1.48
CA ARG A 29 -2.78 -7.71 2.41
C ARG A 29 -2.96 -6.29 2.95
N LEU A 30 -4.21 -5.86 3.01
CA LEU A 30 -4.63 -4.59 3.62
C LEU A 30 -4.44 -4.59 5.14
N ALA A 31 -4.44 -3.40 5.73
CA ALA A 31 -4.41 -3.21 7.16
C ALA A 31 -5.70 -3.80 7.79
N PRO A 32 -5.59 -4.68 8.81
CA PRO A 32 -6.73 -5.46 9.31
C PRO A 32 -7.82 -4.62 9.98
N ASN A 33 -7.51 -3.39 10.42
CA ASN A 33 -8.44 -2.51 11.12
C ASN A 33 -8.71 -1.22 10.35
N TRP A 34 -8.58 -1.24 9.01
CA TRP A 34 -8.79 -0.08 8.15
C TRP A 34 -9.54 -0.47 6.87
N PRO A 35 -10.86 -0.69 6.95
CA PRO A 35 -11.66 -1.13 5.79
C PRO A 35 -11.69 -0.09 4.65
N GLU A 36 -11.59 1.19 4.98
CA GLU A 36 -11.57 2.31 4.01
C GLU A 36 -10.32 2.26 3.11
N GLN A 37 -9.23 1.60 3.53
CA GLN A 37 -8.03 1.43 2.71
C GLN A 37 -8.35 0.82 1.35
N ARG A 38 -9.29 -0.13 1.30
CA ARG A 38 -9.71 -0.77 0.05
C ARG A 38 -10.33 0.23 -0.91
N GLN A 39 -11.27 1.04 -0.42
CA GLN A 39 -11.97 2.03 -1.23
C GLN A 39 -11.03 3.09 -1.79
N LEU A 40 -10.06 3.55 -0.98
CA LEU A 40 -9.04 4.48 -1.42
C LEU A 40 -8.17 3.88 -2.54
N LEU A 41 -7.72 2.64 -2.39
CA LEU A 41 -6.95 1.93 -3.41
C LEU A 41 -7.77 1.68 -4.69
N GLU A 42 -9.03 1.27 -4.55
CA GLU A 42 -9.96 1.08 -5.68
C GLU A 42 -10.21 2.40 -6.43
N SER A 43 -10.34 3.53 -5.71
CA SER A 43 -10.50 4.86 -6.32
C SER A 43 -9.28 5.31 -7.12
N GLU A 44 -8.09 4.80 -6.78
CA GLU A 44 -6.85 5.01 -7.53
C GLU A 44 -6.64 3.97 -8.65
N GLY A 45 -7.56 3.02 -8.83
CA GLY A 45 -7.50 1.99 -9.87
C GLY A 45 -6.62 0.79 -9.52
N VAL A 46 -6.28 0.59 -8.25
CA VAL A 46 -5.47 -0.55 -7.81
C VAL A 46 -6.26 -1.86 -7.93
N LEU A 47 -5.64 -2.86 -8.56
CA LEU A 47 -6.26 -4.16 -8.79
C LEU A 47 -6.09 -5.10 -7.59
N PHE A 48 -7.14 -5.90 -7.36
CA PHE A 48 -7.18 -6.90 -6.31
C PHE A 48 -7.30 -8.31 -6.90
N LYS A 49 -6.61 -9.25 -6.27
CA LYS A 49 -6.72 -10.69 -6.54
C LYS A 49 -8.03 -11.24 -5.98
N PRO A 50 -8.49 -12.42 -6.44
CA PRO A 50 -9.69 -13.08 -5.90
C PRO A 50 -9.64 -13.35 -4.40
N ASN A 51 -8.44 -13.46 -3.81
CA ASN A 51 -8.25 -13.65 -2.37
C ASN A 51 -8.35 -12.33 -1.55
N GLY A 52 -8.63 -11.20 -2.20
CA GLY A 52 -8.78 -9.90 -1.56
C GLY A 52 -7.48 -9.11 -1.34
N ASN A 53 -6.32 -9.65 -1.73
CA ASN A 53 -5.05 -8.94 -1.64
C ASN A 53 -4.80 -8.07 -2.89
N VAL A 54 -4.05 -6.99 -2.73
CA VAL A 54 -3.55 -6.18 -3.84
C VAL A 54 -2.68 -7.02 -4.78
N ASP A 55 -2.86 -6.83 -6.08
CA ASP A 55 -1.96 -7.41 -7.06
C ASP A 55 -0.65 -6.62 -7.17
N LEU A 56 0.28 -6.92 -6.27
CA LEU A 56 1.60 -6.28 -6.23
C LEU A 56 2.36 -6.39 -7.57
N LYS A 57 2.11 -7.40 -8.41
CA LYS A 57 2.81 -7.48 -9.71
C LYS A 57 2.46 -6.31 -10.63
N GLN A 58 1.26 -5.76 -10.48
CA GLN A 58 0.75 -4.68 -11.32
C GLN A 58 0.85 -3.31 -10.62
N ALA A 59 0.75 -3.30 -9.28
CA ALA A 59 0.65 -2.07 -8.50
C ALA A 59 1.90 -1.73 -7.66
N GLN A 60 2.94 -2.56 -7.67
CA GLN A 60 4.16 -2.28 -6.91
C GLN A 60 4.92 -1.09 -7.50
N TRP A 61 5.35 -0.18 -6.63
CA TRP A 61 6.19 0.93 -7.05
C TRP A 61 7.59 0.44 -7.41
N GLU A 62 7.99 0.70 -8.66
CA GLU A 62 9.31 0.36 -9.18
C GLU A 62 10.24 1.56 -9.11
N ILE A 63 11.27 1.48 -8.26
CA ILE A 63 12.25 2.55 -8.04
C ILE A 63 13.30 2.59 -9.17
N THR A 64 13.49 1.46 -9.87
CA THR A 64 14.43 1.32 -11.00
C THR A 64 13.96 1.97 -12.29
N ALA A 65 12.68 2.34 -12.39
CA ALA A 65 12.14 3.00 -13.58
C ALA A 65 12.71 4.44 -13.81
N PHE A 66 13.49 4.97 -12.86
CA PHE A 66 14.11 6.30 -12.95
C PHE A 66 15.63 6.27 -13.18
N SER A 67 16.25 5.10 -13.36
CA SER A 67 17.61 5.06 -13.88
C SER A 67 17.54 5.16 -15.40
N GLU A 68 17.58 6.38 -15.94
CA GLU A 68 18.13 6.56 -17.28
C GLU A 68 19.62 6.19 -17.26
N PRO A 69 20.17 5.65 -18.36
CA PRO A 69 21.61 5.49 -18.51
C PRO A 69 22.36 6.84 -18.49
#